data_AF-A0A953PPQ9-F1
#
_entry.id   AF-A0A953PPQ9-F1
#
_cell.length_a   1.000
_cell.length_b   1.000
_cell.length_c   1.000
_cell.angle_alpha   90.00
_cell.angle_beta   90.00
_cell.angle_gamma   90.00
#
_symmetry.space_group_name_H-M   'P 1'
#
loop_
_entity.id
_entity.type
_entity.pdbx_description
1 polymer ?
#
loop_
_entity_poly.entity_id
_entity_poly.type
_entity_poly.pdbx_seq_one_letter_code
_entity_poly.pdbx_strand_id
1 'polypeptide(L)'
;ASIAGEAGVDDFLAQATPEDKMTLIKKEQHDGKLVAMTGDGTNDAPALAQADVGVAMNTGTQAAKEAGNMVDLDSSPTKLIDIVEIGKQLLMTRGALTTFSIANDVAKYFAIIPAMFAVAFPVLMTLNVMGLKTPESAILSAVIFNALIIVALVPLALRGVAYHAMSAEALLRRNLLIYGVGGVIVPFIGIKIIDVIITTLRLA
;
A
#
# COMPACT_ATOMS: atom_id res chain seq x y z
N ALA A 1 -20.52 30.99 -4.31
CA ALA A 1 -19.34 31.68 -3.74
C ALA A 1 -19.21 31.46 -2.24
N SER A 2 -20.19 31.83 -1.39
CA SER A 2 -20.08 31.70 0.09
C SER A 2 -19.70 30.30 0.58
N ILE A 3 -20.44 29.26 0.16
CA ILE A 3 -20.18 27.87 0.58
C ILE A 3 -18.80 27.38 0.10
N ALA A 4 -18.39 27.75 -1.11
CA ALA A 4 -17.08 27.36 -1.64
C ALA A 4 -15.93 27.97 -0.84
N GLY A 5 -16.07 29.24 -0.42
CA GLY A 5 -15.10 29.90 0.44
C GLY A 5 -15.04 29.31 1.85
N GLU A 6 -16.17 28.93 2.44
CA GLU A 6 -16.23 28.27 3.75
C GLU A 6 -15.66 26.84 3.71
N ALA A 7 -15.91 26.10 2.63
CA ALA A 7 -15.41 24.74 2.44
C ALA A 7 -13.93 24.68 2.03
N GLY A 8 -13.35 25.80 1.59
CA GLY A 8 -11.95 25.86 1.14
C GLY A 8 -11.66 25.03 -0.11
N VAL A 9 -12.64 24.91 -1.02
CA VAL A 9 -12.45 24.20 -2.29
C VAL A 9 -11.72 25.07 -3.31
N ASP A 10 -10.92 24.44 -4.18
CA ASP A 10 -10.08 25.16 -5.14
C ASP A 10 -10.89 25.96 -6.17
N ASP A 11 -11.94 25.34 -6.72
CA ASP A 11 -12.84 25.91 -7.72
C ASP A 11 -14.27 25.39 -7.54
N PHE A 12 -15.25 26.08 -8.12
CA PHE A 12 -16.65 25.65 -8.10
C PHE A 12 -17.35 25.88 -9.45
N LEU A 13 -18.26 24.97 -9.80
CA LEU A 13 -19.18 25.12 -10.94
C LEU A 13 -20.59 25.37 -10.41
N ALA A 14 -21.12 26.57 -10.60
CA ALA A 14 -22.48 26.93 -10.20
C ALA A 14 -23.47 26.74 -11.35
N GLN A 15 -24.72 26.36 -11.03
CA GLN A 15 -25.80 26.17 -12.02
C GLN A 15 -25.44 25.17 -13.13
N ALA A 16 -24.66 24.13 -12.79
CA ALA A 16 -24.19 23.13 -13.74
C ALA A 16 -25.33 22.32 -14.36
N THR A 17 -25.46 22.36 -15.69
CA THR A 17 -26.30 21.42 -16.44
C THR A 17 -25.65 20.03 -16.49
N PRO A 18 -26.40 18.96 -16.81
CA PRO A 18 -25.82 17.63 -17.01
C PRO A 18 -24.67 17.63 -18.03
N GLU A 19 -24.80 18.40 -19.11
CA GLU A 19 -23.80 18.56 -20.16
C GLU A 19 -22.54 19.26 -19.64
N ASP A 20 -22.69 20.27 -18.79
CA ASP A 20 -21.54 20.97 -18.19
C ASP A 20 -20.71 20.03 -17.30
N LYS A 21 -21.39 19.21 -16.49
CA LYS A 21 -20.73 18.20 -15.63
C LYS A 21 -19.93 17.21 -16.47
N MET A 22 -20.55 16.67 -17.52
CA MET A 22 -19.91 15.74 -18.45
C MET A 22 -18.70 16.35 -19.16
N THR A 23 -18.83 17.61 -19.60
CA THR A 23 -17.76 18.34 -20.28
C THR A 23 -16.58 18.57 -19.35
N LEU A 24 -16.84 18.94 -18.10
CA LEU A 24 -15.80 19.12 -17.08
C LEU A 24 -15.06 17.80 -16.80
N ILE A 25 -15.79 16.71 -16.57
CA ILE A 25 -15.16 15.39 -16.31
C ILE A 25 -14.26 14.98 -17.47
N LYS A 26 -14.77 15.05 -18.71
CA LYS A 26 -13.99 14.68 -19.90
C LYS A 26 -12.77 15.56 -20.09
N LYS A 27 -12.88 16.85 -19.78
CA LYS A 27 -11.75 17.79 -19.85
C LYS A 27 -10.65 17.39 -18.86
N GLU A 28 -11.00 17.18 -17.60
CA GLU A 28 -10.02 16.78 -16.57
C GLU A 28 -9.38 15.41 -16.88
N GLN A 29 -10.16 14.47 -17.42
CA GLN A 29 -9.66 13.18 -17.91
C GLN A 29 -8.72 13.34 -19.12
N HIS A 30 -9.03 14.24 -20.06
CA HIS A 30 -8.15 14.57 -21.18
C HIS A 30 -6.83 15.19 -20.72
N ASP A 31 -6.85 15.93 -19.62
CA ASP A 31 -5.65 16.48 -18.97
C ASP A 31 -4.87 15.41 -18.17
N GLY A 32 -5.28 14.14 -18.24
CA GLY A 32 -4.60 12.99 -17.64
C GLY A 32 -4.89 12.79 -16.16
N LYS A 33 -5.93 13.43 -15.62
CA LYS A 33 -6.35 13.25 -14.23
C LYS A 33 -7.38 12.13 -14.12
N LEU A 34 -7.36 11.41 -13.00
CA LEU A 34 -8.43 10.52 -12.61
C LEU A 34 -9.51 11.31 -11.87
N VAL A 35 -10.77 11.16 -12.28
CA VAL A 35 -11.88 11.95 -11.76
C VAL A 35 -12.81 11.08 -10.92
N ALA A 36 -13.02 11.50 -9.68
CA ALA A 36 -14.03 10.92 -8.79
C ALA A 36 -15.22 11.88 -8.66
N MET A 37 -16.44 11.35 -8.69
CA MET A 37 -17.68 12.12 -8.57
C MET A 37 -18.63 11.46 -7.56
N THR A 38 -19.33 12.30 -6.79
CA THR A 38 -20.48 11.88 -5.98
C THR A 38 -21.75 12.60 -6.43
N GLY A 39 -22.90 11.93 -6.37
CA GLY A 39 -24.18 12.49 -6.82
C GLY A 39 -25.39 11.64 -6.44
N ASP A 40 -26.59 12.22 -6.55
CA ASP A 40 -27.85 11.62 -6.11
C ASP A 40 -28.96 11.64 -7.19
N GLY A 41 -28.84 12.49 -8.21
CA GLY A 41 -29.87 12.68 -9.23
C GLY A 41 -29.82 11.71 -10.42
N THR A 42 -30.96 11.50 -11.07
CA THR A 42 -31.02 10.88 -12.43
C THR A 42 -30.14 11.64 -13.42
N ASN A 43 -30.06 12.96 -13.25
CA ASN A 43 -29.23 13.86 -14.06
C ASN A 43 -27.73 13.67 -13.82
N ASP A 44 -27.35 13.07 -12.69
CA ASP A 44 -25.95 12.75 -12.37
C ASP A 44 -25.55 11.36 -12.83
N ALA A 45 -26.50 10.49 -13.18
CA ALA A 45 -26.20 9.12 -13.62
C ALA A 45 -25.23 9.07 -14.82
N PRO A 46 -25.38 9.89 -15.88
CA PRO A 46 -24.40 9.92 -16.97
C PRO A 46 -23.00 10.37 -16.50
N ALA A 47 -22.94 11.35 -15.60
CA ALA A 47 -21.70 11.91 -15.08
C ALA A 47 -20.98 10.94 -14.13
N LEU A 48 -21.73 10.23 -13.27
CA LEU A 48 -21.25 9.14 -12.42
C LEU A 48 -20.68 7.99 -13.27
N ALA A 49 -21.33 7.64 -14.38
CA ALA A 49 -20.85 6.60 -15.29
C ALA A 49 -19.62 7.02 -16.11
N GLN A 50 -19.44 8.32 -16.36
CA GLN A 50 -18.28 8.87 -17.08
C GLN A 50 -17.05 9.06 -16.18
N ALA A 51 -17.26 9.31 -14.88
CA ALA A 51 -16.19 9.42 -13.90
C ALA A 51 -15.45 8.08 -13.75
N ASP A 52 -14.15 8.16 -13.40
CA ASP A 52 -13.35 6.96 -13.14
C ASP A 52 -13.79 6.26 -11.84
N VAL A 53 -14.31 7.04 -10.89
CA VAL A 53 -14.92 6.55 -9.65
C VAL A 53 -16.21 7.33 -9.38
N GLY A 54 -17.36 6.72 -9.66
CA GLY A 54 -18.69 7.23 -9.35
C GLY A 54 -19.21 6.71 -8.02
N VAL A 55 -19.63 7.60 -7.13
CA VAL A 55 -20.25 7.28 -5.83
C VAL A 55 -21.67 7.83 -5.80
N ALA A 56 -22.66 6.94 -5.83
CA ALA A 56 -24.06 7.32 -5.76
C ALA A 56 -24.52 7.46 -4.30
N MET A 57 -25.34 8.46 -3.99
CA MET A 57 -25.95 8.55 -2.65
C MET A 57 -27.11 7.57 -2.49
N ASN A 58 -27.31 7.04 -1.27
CA ASN A 58 -28.39 6.10 -0.99
C ASN A 58 -29.79 6.73 -1.05
N THR A 59 -29.90 8.02 -0.76
CA THR A 59 -31.13 8.80 -1.02
C THR A 59 -31.35 9.09 -2.50
N GLY A 60 -30.35 8.82 -3.35
CA GLY A 60 -30.40 9.05 -4.78
C GLY A 60 -31.28 8.08 -5.56
N THR A 61 -31.50 8.44 -6.82
CA THR A 61 -32.35 7.68 -7.75
C THR A 61 -31.75 6.30 -8.09
N GLN A 62 -32.59 5.35 -8.50
CA GLN A 62 -32.11 4.02 -8.94
C GLN A 62 -31.12 4.14 -10.11
N ALA A 63 -31.38 5.06 -11.04
CA ALA A 63 -30.47 5.34 -12.15
C ALA A 63 -29.07 5.77 -11.67
N ALA A 64 -28.99 6.62 -10.65
CA ALA A 64 -27.70 7.02 -10.07
C ALA A 64 -26.99 5.83 -9.40
N LYS A 65 -27.74 4.99 -8.65
CA LYS A 65 -27.19 3.80 -7.98
C LYS A 65 -26.69 2.73 -8.95
N GLU A 66 -27.37 2.56 -10.09
CA GLU A 66 -26.96 1.64 -11.15
C GLU A 66 -25.77 2.16 -11.96
N ALA A 67 -25.65 3.49 -12.09
CA ALA A 67 -24.55 4.13 -12.81
C ALA A 67 -23.26 4.26 -12.00
N GLY A 68 -23.37 4.41 -10.67
CA GLY A 68 -22.21 4.53 -9.77
C GLY A 68 -21.51 3.19 -9.51
N ASN A 69 -20.21 3.23 -9.21
CA ASN A 69 -19.44 2.06 -8.80
C ASN A 69 -19.70 1.67 -7.34
N MET A 70 -20.09 2.64 -6.52
CA MET A 70 -20.32 2.49 -5.08
C MET A 70 -21.56 3.27 -4.67
N VAL A 71 -22.20 2.86 -3.57
CA VAL A 71 -23.34 3.56 -2.98
C VAL A 71 -22.99 4.01 -1.57
N ASP A 72 -23.04 5.32 -1.31
CA ASP A 72 -22.91 5.87 0.03
C ASP A 72 -24.24 5.79 0.79
N LEU A 73 -24.27 4.92 1.80
CA LEU A 73 -25.42 4.70 2.67
C LEU A 73 -25.81 5.91 3.51
N ASP A 74 -24.86 6.78 3.86
CA ASP A 74 -25.11 7.96 4.71
C ASP A 74 -25.53 9.19 3.91
N SER A 75 -25.43 9.13 2.58
CA SER A 75 -25.77 10.21 1.64
C SER A 75 -25.06 11.53 1.95
N SER A 76 -23.77 11.47 2.27
CA SER A 76 -22.94 12.65 2.54
C SER A 76 -21.87 12.84 1.45
N PRO A 77 -21.80 14.01 0.81
CA PRO A 77 -20.77 14.27 -0.20
C PRO A 77 -19.35 14.30 0.39
N THR A 78 -19.20 14.59 1.68
CA THR A 78 -17.90 14.62 2.37
C THR A 78 -17.25 13.23 2.46
N LYS A 79 -18.04 12.16 2.41
CA LYS A 79 -17.55 10.79 2.53
C LYS A 79 -16.68 10.36 1.35
N LEU A 80 -16.76 11.07 0.23
CA LEU A 80 -15.85 10.88 -0.90
C LEU A 80 -14.39 11.08 -0.48
N ILE A 81 -14.13 11.99 0.48
CA ILE A 81 -12.80 12.24 1.03
C ILE A 81 -12.30 11.01 1.80
N ASP A 82 -13.15 10.42 2.65
CA ASP A 82 -12.83 9.21 3.42
C ASP A 82 -12.55 8.02 2.50
N ILE A 83 -13.35 7.85 1.44
CA ILE A 83 -13.15 6.80 0.43
C ILE A 83 -11.77 6.93 -0.22
N VAL A 84 -11.39 8.15 -0.61
CA VAL A 84 -10.07 8.43 -1.21
C VAL A 84 -8.95 8.18 -0.20
N GLU A 85 -9.13 8.57 1.07
CA GLU A 85 -8.15 8.33 2.13
C GLU A 85 -7.90 6.84 2.37
N ILE A 86 -8.98 6.05 2.52
CA ILE A 86 -8.91 4.60 2.70
C ILE A 86 -8.24 3.95 1.48
N GLY A 87 -8.63 4.35 0.27
CA GLY A 87 -8.02 3.86 -0.97
C GLY A 87 -6.51 4.12 -1.01
N LYS A 88 -6.08 5.34 -0.65
CA LYS A 88 -4.65 5.69 -0.56
C LYS A 88 -3.94 4.87 0.51
N GLN A 89 -4.54 4.68 1.68
CA GLN A 89 -3.95 3.87 2.75
C GLN A 89 -3.72 2.43 2.32
N LEU A 90 -4.67 1.82 1.61
CA LEU A 90 -4.53 0.46 1.07
C LEU A 90 -3.37 0.35 0.07
N LEU A 91 -3.28 1.29 -0.87
CA LEU A 91 -2.20 1.32 -1.86
C LEU A 91 -0.83 1.51 -1.20
N MET A 92 -0.73 2.44 -0.24
CA MET A 92 0.50 2.68 0.52
C MET A 92 0.93 1.46 1.33
N THR A 93 -0.01 0.79 1.98
CA THR A 93 0.25 -0.43 2.77
C THR A 93 0.79 -1.54 1.89
N ARG A 94 0.16 -1.76 0.73
CA ARG A 94 0.62 -2.76 -0.24
C ARG A 94 2.03 -2.43 -0.73
N GLY A 95 2.29 -1.18 -1.14
CA GLY A 95 3.61 -0.75 -1.60
C GLY A 95 4.70 -0.93 -0.54
N ALA A 96 4.41 -0.56 0.71
CA ALA A 96 5.32 -0.73 1.84
C ALA A 96 5.67 -2.19 2.11
N LEU A 97 4.65 -3.07 2.20
CA LEU A 97 4.85 -4.50 2.44
C LEU A 97 5.62 -5.17 1.30
N THR A 98 5.32 -4.83 0.04
CA THR A 98 6.07 -5.35 -1.12
C THR A 98 7.53 -4.91 -1.08
N THR A 99 7.78 -3.63 -0.81
CA THR A 99 9.14 -3.08 -0.70
C THR A 99 9.93 -3.79 0.40
N PHE A 100 9.34 -3.93 1.58
CA PHE A 100 9.94 -4.64 2.70
C PHE A 100 10.20 -6.11 2.37
N SER A 101 9.23 -6.80 1.78
CA SER A 101 9.35 -8.22 1.46
C SER A 101 10.46 -8.50 0.44
N ILE A 102 10.58 -7.67 -0.60
CA ILE A 102 11.64 -7.82 -1.61
C ILE A 102 13.00 -7.53 -0.99
N ALA A 103 13.11 -6.46 -0.20
CA ALA A 103 14.36 -6.10 0.48
C ALA A 103 14.83 -7.21 1.45
N ASN A 104 13.88 -7.90 2.10
CA ASN A 104 14.16 -9.00 3.01
C ASN A 104 14.85 -10.19 2.33
N ASP A 105 14.56 -10.45 1.07
CA ASP A 105 15.15 -11.58 0.36
C ASP A 105 16.68 -11.47 0.22
N VAL A 106 17.25 -10.25 0.28
CA VAL A 106 18.70 -10.03 0.32
C VAL A 106 19.34 -10.78 1.48
N ALA A 107 18.81 -10.63 2.69
CA ALA A 107 19.34 -11.30 3.88
C ALA A 107 19.18 -12.82 3.78
N LYS A 108 18.05 -13.29 3.24
CA LYS A 108 17.80 -14.73 3.05
C LYS A 108 18.84 -15.37 2.12
N TYR A 109 19.19 -14.69 1.03
CA TYR A 109 20.24 -15.19 0.14
C TYR A 109 21.60 -15.29 0.84
N PHE A 110 21.99 -14.28 1.63
CA PHE A 110 23.23 -14.31 2.41
C PHE A 110 23.23 -15.37 3.54
N ALA A 111 22.05 -15.80 4.02
CA ALA A 111 21.96 -16.90 4.99
C ALA A 111 22.03 -18.28 4.29
N ILE A 112 21.26 -18.46 3.22
CA ILE A 112 20.98 -19.77 2.65
C ILE A 112 22.06 -20.22 1.66
N ILE A 113 22.54 -19.32 0.77
CA ILE A 113 23.50 -19.70 -0.27
C ILE A 113 24.81 -20.25 0.32
N PRO A 114 25.47 -19.58 1.28
CA PRO A 114 26.71 -20.09 1.87
C PRO A 114 26.50 -21.44 2.56
N ALA A 115 25.38 -21.58 3.28
CA ALA A 115 25.04 -22.79 4.01
C ALA A 115 24.78 -23.98 3.08
N MET A 116 23.92 -23.80 2.07
CA MET A 116 23.52 -24.88 1.17
C MET A 116 24.70 -25.43 0.35
N PHE A 117 25.65 -24.57 0.00
CA PHE A 117 26.79 -24.93 -0.84
C PHE A 117 28.10 -25.09 -0.05
N ALA A 118 28.07 -25.09 1.29
CA ALA A 118 29.27 -25.13 2.13
C ALA A 118 30.20 -26.32 1.81
N VAL A 119 29.63 -27.47 1.44
CA VAL A 119 30.39 -28.69 1.10
C VAL A 119 30.89 -28.67 -0.35
N ALA A 120 30.04 -28.27 -1.30
CA ALA A 120 30.38 -28.29 -2.72
C ALA A 120 31.32 -27.15 -3.14
N PHE A 121 31.14 -25.97 -2.55
CA PHE A 121 31.90 -24.76 -2.85
C PHE A 121 32.27 -24.02 -1.55
N PRO A 122 33.31 -24.47 -0.81
CA PRO A 122 33.71 -23.88 0.46
C PRO A 122 34.02 -22.38 0.38
N VAL A 123 34.44 -21.88 -0.79
CA VAL A 123 34.68 -20.45 -1.04
C VAL A 123 33.44 -19.59 -0.78
N LEU A 124 32.22 -20.13 -0.96
CA LEU A 124 30.98 -19.39 -0.71
C LEU A 124 30.74 -19.11 0.78
N MET A 125 31.45 -19.77 1.69
CA MET A 125 31.40 -19.43 3.12
C MET A 125 31.92 -18.01 3.41
N THR A 126 32.72 -17.42 2.51
CA THR A 126 33.13 -16.00 2.61
C THR A 126 31.93 -15.04 2.50
N LEU A 127 30.83 -15.47 1.89
CA LEU A 127 29.58 -14.73 1.81
C LEU A 127 28.71 -14.87 3.06
N ASN A 128 29.13 -15.64 4.07
CA ASN A 128 28.45 -15.70 5.37
C ASN A 128 28.72 -14.42 6.19
N VAL A 129 28.19 -13.29 5.71
CA VAL A 129 28.35 -11.97 6.33
C VAL A 129 27.78 -11.94 7.76
N MET A 130 26.76 -12.75 8.03
CA MET A 130 26.14 -12.87 9.36
C MET A 130 26.94 -13.74 10.34
N GLY A 131 27.96 -14.48 9.87
CA GLY A 131 28.74 -15.40 10.70
C GLY A 131 27.87 -16.46 11.39
N LEU A 132 26.91 -17.04 10.67
CA LEU A 132 26.04 -18.13 11.14
C LEU A 132 26.88 -19.38 11.43
N LYS A 133 26.57 -20.12 12.50
CA LYS A 133 27.50 -21.13 13.05
C LYS A 133 27.59 -22.41 12.24
N THR A 134 26.46 -22.96 11.80
CA THR A 134 26.42 -24.21 11.02
C THR A 134 25.48 -24.05 9.82
N PRO A 135 25.69 -24.82 8.72
CA PRO A 135 24.77 -24.81 7.59
C PRO A 135 23.31 -25.13 7.97
N GLU A 136 23.13 -26.10 8.88
CA GLU A 136 21.81 -26.53 9.36
C GLU A 136 21.11 -25.43 10.16
N SER A 137 21.81 -24.81 11.12
CA SER A 137 21.27 -23.70 11.91
C SER A 137 20.97 -22.46 11.05
N ALA A 138 21.78 -22.18 10.03
CA ALA A 138 21.56 -21.07 9.11
C ALA A 138 20.25 -21.22 8.30
N ILE A 139 20.03 -22.40 7.72
CA ILE A 139 18.81 -22.70 6.95
C ILE A 139 17.60 -22.67 7.89
N LEU A 140 17.70 -23.31 9.05
CA LEU A 140 16.61 -23.35 10.04
C LEU A 140 16.24 -21.94 10.53
N SER A 141 17.24 -21.10 10.81
CA SER A 141 17.04 -19.72 11.24
C SER A 141 16.35 -18.86 10.18
N ALA A 142 16.74 -19.01 8.90
CA ALA A 142 16.10 -18.30 7.79
C ALA A 142 14.63 -18.73 7.62
N VAL A 143 14.33 -20.02 7.76
CA VAL A 143 12.96 -20.54 7.67
C VAL A 143 12.10 -20.05 8.84
N ILE A 144 12.60 -20.11 10.07
CA ILE A 144 11.89 -19.62 11.26
C ILE A 144 11.64 -18.12 11.15
N PHE A 145 12.64 -17.33 10.74
CA PHE A 145 12.47 -15.90 10.52
C PHE A 145 11.37 -15.62 9.50
N ASN A 146 11.32 -16.36 8.39
CA ASN A 146 10.30 -16.20 7.36
C ASN A 146 8.88 -16.51 7.89
N ALA A 147 8.73 -17.45 8.83
CA ALA A 147 7.45 -17.70 9.48
C ALA A 147 7.07 -16.57 10.45
N LEU A 148 8.01 -16.11 11.27
CA LEU A 148 7.76 -15.07 12.29
C LEU A 148 7.47 -13.70 11.66
N ILE A 149 8.15 -13.36 10.57
CA ILE A 149 7.99 -12.04 9.95
C ILE A 149 6.58 -11.86 9.36
N ILE A 150 5.95 -12.95 8.89
CA ILE A 150 4.55 -12.90 8.42
C ILE A 150 3.65 -12.48 9.58
N VAL A 151 3.75 -13.16 10.73
CA VAL A 151 2.94 -12.84 11.92
C VAL A 151 3.20 -11.41 12.40
N ALA A 152 4.46 -10.95 12.37
CA ALA A 152 4.83 -9.59 12.76
C ALA A 152 4.27 -8.51 11.81
N LEU A 153 4.08 -8.81 10.52
CA LEU A 153 3.55 -7.87 9.53
C LEU A 153 2.02 -7.85 9.45
N VAL A 154 1.32 -8.87 9.97
CA VAL A 154 -0.16 -8.90 9.97
C VAL A 154 -0.78 -7.65 10.61
N PRO A 155 -0.35 -7.17 11.81
CA PRO A 155 -0.92 -5.96 12.39
C PRO A 155 -0.75 -4.73 11.51
N LEU A 156 0.37 -4.61 10.79
CA LEU A 156 0.62 -3.52 9.85
C LEU A 156 -0.30 -3.63 8.62
N ALA A 157 -0.50 -4.84 8.10
CA ALA A 157 -1.40 -5.10 6.98
C ALA A 157 -2.86 -4.76 7.32
N LEU A 158 -3.29 -5.01 8.56
CA LEU A 158 -4.65 -4.75 9.02
C LEU A 158 -4.89 -3.28 9.42
N ARG A 159 -3.94 -2.65 10.13
CA ARG A 159 -4.06 -1.24 10.54
C ARG A 159 -3.80 -0.27 9.39
N GLY A 160 -3.01 -0.70 8.41
CA GLY A 160 -2.58 0.11 7.28
C GLY A 160 -1.49 1.13 7.62
N VAL A 161 -0.83 1.62 6.58
CA VAL A 161 0.21 2.64 6.64
C VAL A 161 -0.44 4.02 6.51
N ALA A 162 -0.33 4.84 7.55
CA ALA A 162 -0.90 6.18 7.58
C ALA A 162 -0.45 7.03 6.37
N TYR A 163 -1.43 7.56 5.64
CA TYR A 163 -1.20 8.46 4.51
C TYR A 163 -0.74 9.84 5.00
N HIS A 164 0.22 10.43 4.29
CA HIS A 164 0.66 11.80 4.50
C HIS A 164 0.67 12.50 3.14
N ALA A 165 0.07 13.69 3.06
CA ALA A 165 0.03 14.47 1.83
C ALA A 165 1.45 14.97 1.47
N MET A 166 2.08 14.31 0.50
CA MET A 166 3.44 14.61 0.03
C MET A 166 3.51 14.40 -1.48
N SER A 167 4.53 14.96 -2.13
CA SER A 167 4.81 14.68 -3.55
C SER A 167 5.13 13.21 -3.77
N ALA A 168 4.87 12.71 -4.99
CA ALA A 168 5.13 11.32 -5.35
C ALA A 168 6.59 10.90 -5.11
N GLU A 169 7.54 11.78 -5.43
CA GLU A 169 8.97 11.56 -5.18
C GLU A 169 9.28 11.42 -3.69
N ALA A 170 8.73 12.31 -2.86
CA ALA A 170 8.97 12.27 -1.43
C ALA A 170 8.34 11.04 -0.77
N LEU A 171 7.16 10.61 -1.23
CA LEU A 171 6.54 9.34 -0.80
C LEU A 171 7.40 8.13 -1.17
N LEU A 172 7.89 8.07 -2.41
CA LEU A 172 8.76 6.99 -2.88
C LEU A 172 10.04 6.93 -2.05
N ARG A 173 10.72 8.07 -1.87
CA ARG A 173 11.95 8.16 -1.08
C ARG A 173 11.73 7.72 0.36
N ARG A 174 10.64 8.19 1.00
CA ARG A 174 10.28 7.80 2.36
C ARG A 174 10.01 6.30 2.45
N ASN A 175 9.29 5.73 1.48
CA ASN A 175 8.99 4.31 1.45
C ASN A 175 10.26 3.46 1.32
N LEU A 176 11.18 3.82 0.42
CA LEU A 176 12.46 3.13 0.25
C LEU A 176 13.34 3.25 1.50
N LEU A 177 13.38 4.42 2.15
CA LEU A 177 14.16 4.62 3.36
C LEU A 177 13.62 3.86 4.57
N ILE A 178 12.30 3.80 4.75
CA ILE A 178 11.71 3.14 5.91
C ILE A 178 11.59 1.63 5.66
N TYR A 179 10.89 1.24 4.60
CA TYR A 179 10.55 -0.16 4.34
C TYR A 179 11.62 -0.89 3.53
N GLY A 180 12.35 -0.19 2.66
CA GLY A 180 13.48 -0.78 1.93
C GLY A 180 14.67 -1.02 2.85
N VAL A 181 15.21 0.03 3.49
CA VAL A 181 16.34 -0.13 4.42
C VAL A 181 15.95 -0.97 5.63
N GLY A 182 14.76 -0.76 6.20
CA GLY A 182 14.24 -1.62 7.26
C GLY A 182 14.11 -3.09 6.82
N GLY A 183 13.65 -3.32 5.59
CA GLY A 183 13.55 -4.64 4.98
C GLY A 183 14.91 -5.31 4.76
N VAL A 184 16.00 -4.55 4.62
CA VAL A 184 17.35 -5.12 4.62
C VAL A 184 17.84 -5.37 6.04
N ILE A 185 17.78 -4.39 6.95
CA ILE A 185 18.45 -4.48 8.25
C ILE A 185 17.76 -5.49 9.19
N VAL A 186 16.43 -5.44 9.29
CA VAL A 186 15.64 -6.27 10.21
C VAL A 186 15.93 -7.78 10.06
N PRO A 187 15.92 -8.36 8.85
CA PRO A 187 16.19 -9.79 8.69
C PRO A 187 17.63 -10.20 8.98
N PHE A 188 18.63 -9.36 8.67
CA PHE A 188 20.02 -9.66 9.07
C PHE A 188 20.13 -9.81 10.59
N ILE A 189 19.50 -8.91 11.34
CA ILE A 189 19.47 -8.96 12.81
C ILE A 189 18.63 -10.16 13.28
N GLY A 190 17.43 -10.34 12.72
CA GLY A 190 16.50 -11.38 13.13
C GLY A 190 17.04 -12.79 12.92
N ILE A 191 17.57 -13.09 11.73
CA ILE A 191 18.17 -14.39 11.42
C ILE A 191 19.35 -14.67 12.36
N LYS A 192 20.21 -13.66 12.61
CA LYS A 192 21.35 -13.82 13.52
C LYS A 192 20.91 -14.13 14.95
N ILE A 193 19.89 -13.44 15.46
CA ILE A 193 19.37 -13.70 16.81
C ILE A 193 18.82 -15.12 16.90
N ILE A 194 18.07 -15.57 15.90
CA ILE A 194 17.51 -16.92 15.87
C ILE A 194 18.62 -17.97 15.84
N ASP A 195 19.66 -17.78 15.02
CA ASP A 195 20.83 -18.67 14.93
C ASP A 195 21.56 -18.79 16.28
N VAL A 196 21.76 -17.66 16.96
CA VAL A 196 22.38 -17.66 18.29
C VAL A 196 21.52 -18.43 19.30
N ILE A 197 20.20 -18.26 19.27
CA ILE A 197 19.28 -18.97 20.19
C ILE A 197 19.32 -20.48 19.93
N ILE A 198 19.15 -20.91 18.67
CA ILE A 198 19.10 -22.33 18.28
C ILE A 198 20.41 -23.03 18.68
N THR A 199 21.53 -22.41 18.37
CA THR A 199 22.85 -23.00 18.63
C THR A 199 23.23 -22.98 20.11
N THR A 200 22.75 -22.01 20.88
CA THR A 200 22.96 -21.97 22.34
C THR A 200 22.12 -23.03 23.05
N LEU A 201 20.91 -23.28 22.56
CA LEU A 201 20.01 -24.32 23.06
C LEU A 201 20.32 -25.72 22.50
N ARG A 202 21.32 -25.86 21.61
CA ARG A 202 21.70 -27.11 20.91
C ARG A 202 20.52 -27.78 20.19
N LEU A 203 19.65 -26.96 19.60
CA LEU A 203 18.50 -27.43 18.81
C LEU A 203 18.88 -27.80 17.36
N ALA A 204 20.02 -27.29 16.89
CA ALA A 204 20.71 -27.61 15.63
C ALA A 204 22.18 -27.15 15.73
#